data_AF-A0A1H7B7H2-F1
#
_entry.id   AF-A0A1H7B7H2-F1
#
_cell.length_a   1.000
_cell.length_b   1.000
_cell.length_c   1.000
_cell.angle_alpha   90.00
_cell.angle_beta   90.00
_cell.angle_gamma   90.00
#
_symmetry.space_group_name_H-M   'P 1'
#
loop_
_entity.id
_entity.type
_entity.pdbx_description
1 polymer ?
#
loop_
_entity_poly.entity_id
_entity_poly.type
_entity_poly.pdbx_seq_one_letter_code
_entity_poly.pdbx_strand_id
1 'polypeptide(L)'
;MLKTPARQAFLLLGACRWRMTIDNNRQETFDMKTIRVALAAAACGVLAACSGMSLDPNTLVQSGSQAYQAASLSDGDVRTLSDKSCAQLDSENKLAGAGSPYTKRLNKIAAQLGDNINGVPVNYKVYVTKDVNAWAMANGCVRVYSGLMDMMTDDEVRGVVGHEMGHVALGHTKKAMQVAYATSALRSVATSAGGITGAISASQLGDFSEKLINAQFSQTQESAADDYSFDIQKKKGLDPSGLVTAFNKIAKLEGGQSSMLNSHPASAARAQHIQQRIASNK
;
A
#
# COMPACT_ATOMS: atom_id res chain seq x y z
N MET A 1 -59.61 25.44 -13.12
CA MET A 1 -59.74 24.78 -14.44
C MET A 1 -58.55 25.17 -15.31
N LEU A 2 -58.03 24.19 -16.05
CA LEU A 2 -56.76 24.11 -16.78
C LEU A 2 -56.38 25.28 -17.71
N LYS A 3 -55.08 25.59 -17.80
CA LYS A 3 -54.23 25.50 -19.03
C LYS A 3 -52.76 25.88 -18.74
N THR A 4 -51.83 25.01 -19.13
CA THR A 4 -50.35 25.12 -19.19
C THR A 4 -49.89 25.82 -20.50
N PRO A 5 -48.60 25.87 -20.91
CA PRO A 5 -47.29 26.14 -20.24
C PRO A 5 -46.43 27.17 -21.03
N ALA A 6 -45.37 27.77 -20.45
CA ALA A 6 -44.11 28.10 -21.15
C ALA A 6 -43.09 28.83 -20.26
N ARG A 7 -41.85 28.34 -20.30
CA ARG A 7 -40.56 29.07 -20.26
C ARG A 7 -40.39 30.21 -19.24
N GLN A 8 -39.41 30.07 -18.35
CA GLN A 8 -38.16 30.84 -18.33
C GLN A 8 -37.50 30.72 -16.95
N ALA A 9 -36.39 29.99 -16.91
CA ALA A 9 -35.38 30.15 -15.87
C ALA A 9 -34.49 31.33 -16.30
N PHE A 10 -34.50 32.45 -15.56
CA PHE A 10 -33.47 33.49 -15.63
C PHE A 10 -33.67 34.49 -14.49
N LEU A 11 -32.68 34.59 -13.59
CA LEU A 11 -32.37 35.67 -12.62
C LEU A 11 -31.37 35.00 -11.63
N LEU A 12 -30.09 35.34 -11.48
CA LEU A 12 -29.26 36.45 -11.91
C LEU A 12 -27.84 35.92 -12.20
N LEU A 13 -27.29 36.18 -13.38
CA LEU A 13 -25.85 36.09 -13.65
C LEU A 13 -25.40 37.44 -14.21
N GLY A 14 -25.00 38.33 -13.29
CA GLY A 14 -24.42 39.62 -13.61
C GLY A 14 -22.91 39.51 -13.84
N ALA A 15 -22.53 39.59 -15.12
CA ALA A 15 -21.32 40.21 -15.65
C ALA A 15 -19.95 39.88 -15.02
N CYS A 16 -19.23 38.94 -15.64
CA CYS A 16 -17.79 39.07 -15.84
C CYS A 16 -17.50 38.92 -17.33
N ARG A 17 -17.46 40.04 -18.05
CA ARG A 17 -17.27 40.09 -19.50
C ARG A 17 -15.78 40.07 -19.81
N TRP A 18 -15.23 38.87 -20.01
CA TRP A 18 -13.90 38.70 -20.60
C TRP A 18 -13.98 38.91 -22.11
N ARG A 19 -13.24 39.89 -22.64
CA ARG A 19 -13.06 40.08 -24.07
C ARG A 19 -11.83 39.27 -24.49
N MET A 20 -12.05 38.06 -25.00
CA MET A 20 -11.02 37.26 -25.64
C MET A 20 -10.90 37.70 -27.10
N THR A 21 -9.78 38.34 -27.45
CA THR A 21 -9.37 38.50 -28.84
C THR A 21 -8.61 37.24 -29.21
N ILE A 22 -9.22 36.33 -29.98
CA ILE A 22 -8.51 35.18 -30.54
C ILE A 22 -7.84 35.66 -31.83
N ASP A 23 -6.52 35.78 -31.79
CA ASP A 23 -5.70 36.02 -32.97
C ASP A 23 -5.45 34.67 -33.67
N ASN A 24 -6.01 34.50 -34.86
CA ASN A 24 -6.26 33.18 -35.46
C ASN A 24 -5.10 32.68 -36.35
N ASN A 25 -3.85 33.10 -36.08
CA ASN A 25 -2.75 32.88 -37.03
C ASN A 25 -1.46 32.29 -36.42
N ARG A 26 -1.58 31.41 -35.43
CA ARG A 26 -0.44 30.57 -35.01
C ARG A 26 -0.91 29.20 -34.53
N GLN A 27 -0.81 28.19 -35.40
CA GLN A 27 -0.87 26.78 -34.99
C GLN A 27 0.45 26.43 -34.28
N GLU A 28 0.57 26.83 -33.02
CA GLU A 28 1.60 26.31 -32.13
C GLU A 28 1.10 24.95 -31.62
N THR A 29 1.81 23.88 -31.97
CA THR A 29 1.54 22.53 -31.46
C THR A 29 1.85 22.50 -29.96
N PHE A 30 0.85 22.78 -29.13
CA PHE A 30 1.01 22.69 -27.68
C PHE A 30 1.26 21.23 -27.28
N ASP A 31 2.43 20.98 -26.68
CA ASP A 31 2.79 19.69 -26.12
C ASP A 31 1.75 19.26 -25.06
N MET A 32 1.21 18.07 -25.25
CA MET A 32 0.18 17.47 -24.40
C MET A 32 0.66 17.27 -22.95
N LYS A 33 1.98 17.26 -22.69
CA LYS A 33 2.54 17.35 -21.34
C LYS A 33 2.31 18.71 -20.69
N THR A 34 2.49 19.79 -21.43
CA THR A 34 2.31 21.18 -20.96
C THR A 34 0.84 21.45 -20.63
N ILE A 35 -0.09 20.90 -21.43
CA ILE A 35 -1.54 20.97 -21.17
C ILE A 35 -1.91 20.23 -19.88
N ARG A 36 -1.31 19.07 -19.60
CA ARG A 36 -1.55 18.31 -18.35
C ARG A 36 -1.04 19.02 -17.10
N VAL A 37 0.12 19.68 -17.18
CA VAL A 37 0.67 20.49 -16.07
C VAL A 37 -0.20 21.72 -15.82
N ALA A 38 -0.65 22.40 -16.87
CA ALA A 38 -1.54 23.57 -16.76
C ALA A 38 -2.92 23.21 -16.18
N LEU A 39 -3.49 22.05 -16.55
CA LEU A 39 -4.75 21.55 -15.99
C LEU A 39 -4.62 21.16 -14.50
N ALA A 40 -3.50 20.57 -14.09
CA ALA A 40 -3.24 20.26 -12.69
C ALA A 40 -3.09 21.54 -11.84
N ALA A 41 -2.40 22.56 -12.34
CA ALA A 41 -2.27 23.86 -11.69
C ALA A 41 -3.61 24.60 -11.59
N ALA A 42 -4.44 24.55 -12.64
CA ALA A 42 -5.77 25.14 -12.65
C ALA A 42 -6.74 24.43 -11.68
N ALA A 43 -6.66 23.10 -11.55
CA ALA A 43 -7.47 22.34 -10.60
C ALA A 43 -7.15 22.69 -9.14
N CYS A 44 -5.88 22.92 -8.80
CA CYS A 44 -5.48 23.41 -7.47
C CYS A 44 -6.01 24.83 -7.19
N GLY A 45 -6.06 25.70 -8.20
CA GLY A 45 -6.59 27.07 -8.06
C GLY A 45 -8.10 27.12 -7.80
N VAL A 46 -8.88 26.24 -8.45
CA VAL A 46 -10.35 26.20 -8.28
C VAL A 46 -10.75 25.65 -6.90
N LEU A 47 -10.01 24.67 -6.36
CA LEU A 47 -10.26 24.13 -5.01
C LEU A 47 -10.01 25.16 -3.89
N ALA A 48 -8.98 26.00 -4.03
CA ALA A 48 -8.68 27.05 -3.04
C ALA A 48 -9.78 28.14 -2.99
N ALA A 49 -10.41 28.42 -4.13
CA ALA A 49 -11.44 29.46 -4.25
C ALA A 49 -12.80 29.05 -3.68
N CYS A 50 -13.11 27.75 -3.60
CA CYS A 50 -14.42 27.27 -3.13
C CYS A 50 -14.56 27.16 -1.60
N SER A 51 -13.50 27.38 -0.82
CA SER A 51 -13.53 27.16 0.65
C SER A 51 -12.94 28.31 1.49
N GLY A 52 -12.58 29.45 0.90
CA GLY A 52 -11.96 30.56 1.66
C GLY A 52 -10.61 30.21 2.29
N MET A 53 -9.96 29.14 1.83
CA MET A 53 -8.61 28.76 2.27
C MET A 53 -7.60 29.68 1.61
N SER A 54 -7.09 30.66 2.35
CA SER A 54 -5.87 31.37 1.98
C SER A 54 -4.70 30.41 2.08
N LEU A 55 -4.35 29.76 0.98
CA LEU A 55 -3.14 28.94 0.90
C LEU A 55 -1.92 29.86 0.93
N ASP A 56 -1.22 29.90 2.06
CA ASP A 56 0.08 30.57 2.16
C ASP A 56 1.06 29.93 1.16
N PRO A 57 1.66 30.69 0.22
CA PRO A 57 2.65 30.18 -0.72
C PRO A 57 3.76 29.36 -0.07
N ASN A 58 4.18 29.70 1.16
CA ASN A 58 5.20 28.93 1.89
C ASN A 58 4.70 27.54 2.27
N THR A 59 3.44 27.43 2.72
CA THR A 59 2.83 26.13 3.06
C THR A 59 2.62 25.26 1.83
N LEU A 60 2.31 25.85 0.67
CA LEU A 60 2.18 25.13 -0.60
C LEU A 60 3.53 24.62 -1.09
N VAL A 61 4.57 25.46 -1.07
CA VAL A 61 5.94 25.07 -1.44
C VAL A 61 6.48 23.99 -0.51
N GLN A 62 6.29 24.14 0.80
CA GLN A 62 6.72 23.14 1.78
C GLN A 62 6.00 21.80 1.57
N SER A 63 4.68 21.82 1.40
CA SER A 63 3.89 20.62 1.15
C SER A 63 4.27 19.94 -0.17
N GLY A 64 4.52 20.72 -1.22
CA GLY A 64 5.03 20.23 -2.51
C GLY A 64 6.40 19.56 -2.38
N SER A 65 7.32 20.17 -1.64
CA SER A 65 8.66 19.59 -1.41
C SER A 65 8.61 18.26 -0.64
N GLN A 66 7.72 18.14 0.35
CA GLN A 66 7.55 16.91 1.14
C GLN A 66 6.92 15.79 0.31
N ALA A 67 5.92 16.10 -0.52
CA ALA A 67 5.34 15.13 -1.44
C ALA A 67 6.35 14.64 -2.48
N TYR A 68 7.17 15.55 -3.02
CA TYR A 68 8.27 15.19 -3.91
C TYR A 68 9.28 14.27 -3.22
N GLN A 69 9.69 14.61 -1.99
CA GLN A 69 10.64 13.81 -1.22
C GLN A 69 10.12 12.38 -0.98
N ALA A 70 8.85 12.26 -0.56
CA ALA A 70 8.21 10.97 -0.36
C ALA A 70 8.14 10.15 -1.66
N ALA A 71 7.81 10.78 -2.78
CA ALA A 71 7.79 10.12 -4.09
C ALA A 71 9.21 9.74 -4.58
N SER A 72 10.23 10.48 -4.14
CA SER A 72 11.63 10.30 -4.53
C SER A 72 12.43 9.34 -3.65
N LEU A 73 11.81 8.70 -2.64
CA LEU A 73 12.49 7.73 -1.79
C LEU A 73 13.20 6.66 -2.63
N SER A 74 14.53 6.55 -2.45
CA SER A 74 15.35 5.55 -3.13
C SER A 74 15.10 4.16 -2.53
N ASP A 75 15.54 3.10 -3.22
CA ASP A 75 15.45 1.74 -2.66
C ASP A 75 16.30 1.58 -1.39
N GLY A 76 17.41 2.33 -1.29
CA GLY A 76 18.25 2.39 -0.09
C GLY A 76 17.54 3.04 1.10
N ASP A 77 16.80 4.14 0.86
CA ASP A 77 15.99 4.80 1.89
C ASP A 77 14.87 3.87 2.38
N VAL A 78 14.19 3.22 1.44
CA VAL A 78 13.10 2.29 1.72
C VAL A 78 13.59 1.10 2.55
N ARG A 79 14.77 0.58 2.23
CA ARG A 79 15.42 -0.49 3.01
C ARG A 79 15.80 -0.01 4.41
N THR A 80 16.40 1.18 4.53
CA THR A 80 16.79 1.76 5.82
C THR A 80 15.59 2.00 6.73
N LEU A 81 14.49 2.52 6.18
CA LEU A 81 13.24 2.69 6.90
C LEU A 81 12.63 1.33 7.28
N SER A 82 12.68 0.33 6.40
CA SER A 82 12.24 -1.03 6.69
C SER A 82 13.06 -1.68 7.82
N ASP A 83 14.37 -1.47 7.86
CA ASP A 83 15.25 -1.97 8.93
C ASP A 83 14.86 -1.39 10.29
N LYS A 84 14.69 -0.06 10.34
CA LYS A 84 14.24 0.65 11.55
C LYS A 84 12.84 0.18 11.97
N SER A 85 11.89 0.16 11.04
CA SER A 85 10.49 -0.23 11.30
C SER A 85 10.37 -1.68 11.77
N CYS A 86 11.08 -2.61 11.13
CA CYS A 86 11.08 -4.00 11.54
C CYS A 86 11.66 -4.18 12.95
N ALA A 87 12.75 -3.48 13.28
CA ALA A 87 13.35 -3.55 14.61
C ALA A 87 12.42 -2.96 15.68
N GLN A 88 11.74 -1.86 15.37
CA GLN A 88 10.77 -1.24 16.25
C GLN A 88 9.60 -2.19 16.54
N LEU A 89 8.95 -2.73 15.51
CA LEU A 89 7.83 -3.66 15.68
C LEU A 89 8.25 -4.95 16.41
N ASP A 90 9.46 -5.47 16.13
CA ASP A 90 10.01 -6.62 16.86
C ASP A 90 10.22 -6.32 18.35
N SER A 91 10.48 -5.06 18.72
CA SER A 91 10.63 -4.65 20.13
C SER A 91 9.29 -4.46 20.85
N GLU A 92 8.23 -4.14 20.11
CA GLU A 92 6.87 -3.92 20.62
C GLU A 92 6.06 -5.21 20.67
N ASN A 93 6.48 -6.25 19.96
CA ASN A 93 5.76 -7.52 19.85
C ASN A 93 6.51 -8.68 20.51
N LYS A 94 5.75 -9.64 21.03
CA LYS A 94 6.32 -10.88 21.60
C LYS A 94 6.74 -11.83 20.49
N LEU A 95 8.05 -11.96 20.27
CA LEU A 95 8.61 -12.95 19.34
C LEU A 95 8.47 -14.39 19.87
N ALA A 96 8.09 -15.31 19.00
CA ALA A 96 8.15 -16.73 19.32
C ALA A 96 9.61 -17.20 19.34
N GLY A 97 10.01 -17.90 20.41
CA GLY A 97 11.37 -18.42 20.55
C GLY A 97 11.72 -19.44 19.45
N ALA A 98 13.02 -19.59 19.15
CA ALA A 98 13.51 -20.48 18.09
C ALA A 98 13.04 -21.95 18.22
N GLY A 99 12.89 -22.44 19.44
CA GLY A 99 12.41 -23.80 19.73
C GLY A 99 10.89 -23.97 19.70
N SER A 100 10.12 -22.89 19.54
CA SER A 100 8.66 -22.92 19.61
C SER A 100 8.05 -23.73 18.44
N PRO A 101 6.86 -24.33 18.65
CA PRO A 101 6.16 -25.03 17.56
C PRO A 101 5.87 -24.09 16.38
N TYR A 102 5.53 -22.83 16.65
CA TYR A 102 5.28 -21.84 15.60
C TYR A 102 6.53 -21.55 14.76
N THR A 103 7.68 -21.27 15.39
CA THR A 103 8.90 -20.98 14.64
C THR A 103 9.36 -22.18 13.81
N LYS A 104 9.29 -23.39 14.37
CA LYS A 104 9.62 -24.62 13.62
C LYS A 104 8.70 -24.81 12.41
N ARG A 105 7.41 -24.60 12.60
CA ARG A 105 6.40 -24.68 11.55
C ARG A 105 6.62 -23.64 10.46
N LEU A 106 6.85 -22.38 10.83
CA LEU A 106 7.13 -21.31 9.87
C LEU A 106 8.42 -21.58 9.10
N ASN A 107 9.48 -22.07 9.75
CA ASN A 107 10.74 -22.40 9.08
C ASN A 107 10.56 -23.51 8.03
N LYS A 108 9.75 -24.53 8.31
CA LYS A 108 9.39 -25.57 7.34
C LYS A 108 8.69 -24.98 6.12
N ILE A 109 7.72 -24.08 6.33
CA ILE A 109 6.98 -23.41 5.25
C ILE A 109 7.90 -22.48 4.46
N ALA A 110 8.71 -21.67 5.13
CA ALA A 110 9.66 -20.73 4.53
C ALA A 110 10.68 -21.44 3.63
N ALA A 111 11.19 -22.61 4.06
CA ALA A 111 12.10 -23.43 3.24
C ALA A 111 11.48 -23.82 1.89
N GLN A 112 10.15 -23.93 1.81
CA GLN A 112 9.45 -24.21 0.56
C GLN A 112 9.33 -22.96 -0.33
N LEU A 113 9.25 -21.75 0.22
CA LEU A 113 9.12 -20.50 -0.56
C LEU A 113 10.47 -19.92 -0.99
N GLY A 114 11.55 -20.24 -0.27
CA GLY A 114 12.89 -19.72 -0.50
C GLY A 114 13.26 -18.62 0.49
N ASP A 115 14.51 -18.18 0.42
CA ASP A 115 15.14 -17.28 1.38
C ASP A 115 15.51 -15.93 0.75
N ASN A 116 14.95 -15.61 -0.42
CA ASN A 116 15.29 -14.42 -1.17
C ASN A 116 14.11 -13.80 -1.93
N ILE A 117 13.99 -12.47 -1.89
CA ILE A 117 13.09 -11.67 -2.71
C ILE A 117 13.93 -10.64 -3.46
N ASN A 118 14.06 -10.78 -4.79
CA ASN A 118 14.79 -9.84 -5.65
C ASN A 118 16.22 -9.48 -5.17
N GLY A 119 16.97 -10.45 -4.68
CA GLY A 119 18.32 -10.25 -4.15
C GLY A 119 18.38 -9.89 -2.67
N VAL A 120 17.23 -9.69 -2.00
CA VAL A 120 17.14 -9.39 -0.57
C VAL A 120 16.88 -10.67 0.23
N PRO A 121 17.76 -11.05 1.18
CA PRO A 121 17.53 -12.20 2.05
C PRO A 121 16.28 -12.03 2.91
N VAL A 122 15.48 -13.09 3.03
CA VAL A 122 14.23 -13.07 3.79
C VAL A 122 14.47 -13.51 5.23
N ASN A 123 13.92 -12.75 6.18
CA ASN A 123 13.98 -13.00 7.61
C ASN A 123 12.57 -13.29 8.14
N TYR A 124 12.27 -14.55 8.42
CA TYR A 124 10.97 -14.97 8.95
C TYR A 124 10.98 -15.01 10.49
N LYS A 125 9.97 -14.41 11.13
CA LYS A 125 9.70 -14.61 12.56
C LYS A 125 8.19 -14.68 12.82
N VAL A 126 7.83 -15.20 14.00
CA VAL A 126 6.44 -15.28 14.44
C VAL A 126 6.19 -14.29 15.57
N TYR A 127 5.11 -13.54 15.47
CA TYR A 127 4.55 -12.75 16.58
C TYR A 127 3.52 -13.59 17.33
N VAL A 128 3.70 -13.72 18.64
CA VAL A 128 2.79 -14.47 19.52
C VAL A 128 1.62 -13.57 19.90
N THR A 129 0.59 -13.60 19.07
CA THR A 129 -0.68 -12.86 19.25
C THR A 129 -1.86 -13.70 18.78
N LYS A 130 -3.07 -13.37 19.27
CA LYS A 130 -4.33 -13.95 18.82
C LYS A 130 -4.80 -13.37 17.48
N ASP A 131 -4.26 -12.22 17.09
CA ASP A 131 -4.65 -11.55 15.86
C ASP A 131 -4.27 -12.39 14.63
N VAL A 132 -5.11 -12.28 13.61
CA VAL A 132 -4.94 -13.00 12.34
C VAL A 132 -4.35 -12.03 11.33
N ASN A 133 -3.01 -12.06 11.20
CA ASN A 133 -2.29 -11.23 10.24
C ASN A 133 -0.94 -11.83 9.82
N ALA A 134 -0.39 -11.30 8.74
CA ALA A 134 1.00 -11.44 8.32
C ALA A 134 1.40 -10.17 7.56
N TRP A 135 2.69 -9.88 7.48
CA TRP A 135 3.19 -8.75 6.70
C TRP A 135 4.64 -8.95 6.29
N ALA A 136 5.06 -8.24 5.23
CA ALA A 136 6.44 -8.21 4.78
C ALA A 136 6.92 -6.80 4.41
N MET A 137 8.21 -6.52 4.67
CA MET A 137 8.83 -5.24 4.30
C MET A 137 9.99 -5.39 3.31
N ALA A 138 10.42 -4.27 2.74
CA ALA A 138 11.40 -4.22 1.65
C ALA A 138 12.82 -4.66 2.04
N ASN A 139 13.14 -4.74 3.33
CA ASN A 139 14.39 -5.32 3.81
C ASN A 139 14.36 -6.85 3.91
N GLY A 140 13.25 -7.49 3.52
CA GLY A 140 13.07 -8.93 3.56
C GLY A 140 12.55 -9.44 4.90
N CYS A 141 12.19 -8.58 5.86
CA CYS A 141 11.51 -9.09 7.04
C CYS A 141 10.09 -9.55 6.68
N VAL A 142 9.74 -10.73 7.19
CA VAL A 142 8.40 -11.31 7.09
C VAL A 142 7.97 -11.71 8.49
N ARG A 143 6.80 -11.27 8.91
CA ARG A 143 6.22 -11.61 10.21
C ARG A 143 4.88 -12.28 10.01
N VAL A 144 4.68 -13.39 10.70
CA VAL A 144 3.45 -14.19 10.66
C VAL A 144 2.91 -14.27 12.08
N TYR A 145 1.61 -14.06 12.26
CA TYR A 145 1.03 -14.03 13.60
C TYR A 145 0.60 -15.45 14.00
N SER A 146 0.79 -15.83 15.27
CA SER A 146 0.40 -17.17 15.73
C SER A 146 -1.10 -17.42 15.55
N GLY A 147 -1.96 -16.42 15.73
CA GLY A 147 -3.40 -16.55 15.49
C GLY A 147 -3.75 -16.91 14.04
N LEU A 148 -3.01 -16.37 13.06
CA LEU A 148 -3.12 -16.79 11.67
C LEU A 148 -2.69 -18.26 11.50
N MET A 149 -1.57 -18.64 12.12
CA MET A 149 -1.07 -20.01 12.06
C MET A 149 -2.05 -21.00 12.71
N ASP A 150 -2.67 -20.67 13.83
CA ASP A 150 -3.64 -21.54 14.52
C ASP A 150 -4.89 -21.82 13.67
N MET A 151 -5.28 -20.86 12.84
CA MET A 151 -6.45 -20.97 11.98
C MET A 151 -6.17 -21.72 10.66
N MET A 152 -4.95 -21.61 10.16
CA MET A 152 -4.58 -22.05 8.81
C MET A 152 -3.74 -23.33 8.81
N THR A 153 -3.85 -24.11 7.75
CA THR A 153 -2.96 -25.23 7.42
C THR A 153 -1.61 -24.74 6.90
N ASP A 154 -0.62 -25.63 6.75
CA ASP A 154 0.70 -25.25 6.21
C ASP A 154 0.60 -24.66 4.80
N ASP A 155 -0.26 -25.22 3.93
CA ASP A 155 -0.44 -24.75 2.55
C ASP A 155 -1.14 -23.38 2.49
N GLU A 156 -2.07 -23.12 3.41
CA GLU A 156 -2.74 -21.82 3.53
C GLU A 156 -1.78 -20.74 4.04
N VAL A 157 -1.01 -21.03 5.10
CA VAL A 157 0.04 -20.12 5.59
C VAL A 157 1.07 -19.88 4.49
N ARG A 158 1.44 -20.91 3.71
CA ARG A 158 2.33 -20.75 2.55
C ARG A 158 1.75 -19.79 1.52
N GLY A 159 0.45 -19.90 1.21
CA GLY A 159 -0.24 -19.00 0.30
C GLY A 159 -0.20 -17.54 0.78
N VAL A 160 -0.50 -17.30 2.06
CA VAL A 160 -0.45 -15.96 2.68
C VAL A 160 0.97 -15.41 2.65
N VAL A 161 1.98 -16.19 3.07
CA VAL A 161 3.38 -15.73 3.04
C VAL A 161 3.87 -15.46 1.62
N GLY A 162 3.49 -16.29 0.65
CA GLY A 162 3.79 -16.05 -0.76
C GLY A 162 3.17 -14.76 -1.28
N HIS A 163 1.96 -14.42 -0.81
CA HIS A 163 1.27 -13.16 -1.14
C HIS A 163 2.01 -11.95 -0.56
N GLU A 164 2.42 -12.00 0.71
CA GLU A 164 3.25 -10.96 1.33
C GLU A 164 4.59 -10.76 0.62
N MET A 165 5.24 -11.85 0.21
CA MET A 165 6.45 -11.80 -0.60
C MET A 165 6.19 -11.11 -1.96
N GLY A 166 5.00 -11.30 -2.54
CA GLY A 166 4.58 -10.63 -3.77
C GLY A 166 4.47 -9.11 -3.63
N HIS A 167 3.92 -8.61 -2.51
CA HIS A 167 3.90 -7.16 -2.24
C HIS A 167 5.30 -6.54 -2.20
N VAL A 168 6.27 -7.27 -1.64
CA VAL A 168 7.67 -6.83 -1.62
C VAL A 168 8.28 -6.93 -3.03
N ALA A 169 8.13 -8.07 -3.69
CA ALA A 169 8.73 -8.35 -5.00
C ALA A 169 8.26 -7.38 -6.10
N LEU A 170 6.99 -6.97 -6.04
CA LEU A 170 6.36 -6.08 -7.02
C LEU A 170 6.45 -4.59 -6.63
N GLY A 171 7.13 -4.25 -5.54
CA GLY A 171 7.33 -2.86 -5.09
C GLY A 171 6.08 -2.21 -4.48
N HIS A 172 5.06 -2.98 -4.13
CA HIS A 172 3.86 -2.46 -3.47
C HIS A 172 4.19 -1.92 -2.08
N THR A 173 5.03 -2.64 -1.32
CA THR A 173 5.51 -2.18 0.00
C THR A 173 6.27 -0.86 -0.10
N LYS A 174 7.10 -0.68 -1.14
CA LYS A 174 7.77 0.61 -1.40
C LYS A 174 6.73 1.71 -1.60
N LYS A 175 5.71 1.47 -2.42
CA LYS A 175 4.65 2.47 -2.67
C LYS A 175 3.87 2.80 -1.39
N ALA A 176 3.51 1.79 -0.61
CA ALA A 176 2.86 1.96 0.69
C ALA A 176 3.73 2.79 1.65
N MET A 177 5.04 2.53 1.67
CA MET A 177 6.00 3.30 2.46
C MET A 177 6.06 4.77 2.04
N GLN A 178 6.07 5.07 0.73
CA GLN A 178 6.04 6.45 0.25
C GLN A 178 4.79 7.20 0.74
N VAL A 179 3.63 6.52 0.75
CA VAL A 179 2.36 7.09 1.26
C VAL A 179 2.40 7.28 2.78
N ALA A 180 2.84 6.26 3.52
CA ALA A 180 3.02 6.35 4.97
C ALA A 180 4.00 7.46 5.35
N TYR A 181 5.09 7.59 4.59
CA TYR A 181 6.11 8.61 4.81
C TYR A 181 5.55 10.02 4.58
N ALA A 182 4.87 10.25 3.46
CA ALA A 182 4.24 11.53 3.13
C ALA A 182 3.24 12.02 4.20
N THR A 183 2.55 11.08 4.85
CA THR A 183 1.52 11.36 5.86
C THR A 183 2.02 11.25 7.31
N SER A 184 3.29 10.92 7.51
CA SER A 184 3.88 10.76 8.85
C SER A 184 4.60 12.01 9.34
N ALA A 185 4.81 12.08 10.66
CA ALA A 185 5.66 13.10 11.26
C ALA A 185 7.14 12.95 10.88
N LEU A 186 7.57 11.78 10.37
CA LEU A 186 8.95 11.54 9.93
C LEU A 186 9.39 12.45 8.79
N ARG A 187 8.46 13.02 8.02
CA ARG A 187 8.77 13.95 6.95
C ARG A 187 9.57 15.17 7.42
N SER A 188 9.41 15.59 8.69
CA SER A 188 10.19 16.70 9.27
C SER A 188 11.60 16.28 9.73
N VAL A 189 11.86 14.98 9.88
CA VAL A 189 13.18 14.47 10.29
C VAL A 189 14.16 14.50 9.12
N ALA A 190 13.70 14.31 7.88
CA ALA A 190 14.59 14.32 6.73
C ALA A 190 15.10 15.71 6.32
N THR A 191 14.51 16.78 6.86
CA THR A 191 15.06 18.15 6.75
C THR A 191 16.14 18.43 7.81
N SER A 192 16.38 17.51 8.74
CA SER A 192 17.49 17.61 9.70
C SER A 192 18.81 17.17 9.06
N ALA A 193 19.94 17.60 9.64
CA ALA A 193 21.29 17.31 9.13
C ALA A 193 21.61 15.80 8.96
N GLY A 194 20.82 14.91 9.57
CA GLY A 194 20.97 13.46 9.47
C GLY A 194 20.08 12.77 8.43
N GLY A 195 19.17 13.47 7.76
CA GLY A 195 18.26 12.86 6.78
C GLY A 195 17.42 11.69 7.34
N ILE A 196 17.08 10.71 6.50
CA ILE A 196 16.37 9.47 6.90
C ILE A 196 17.20 8.61 7.85
N THR A 197 18.52 8.79 7.83
CA THR A 197 19.45 8.15 8.77
C THR A 197 19.49 8.81 10.14
N GLY A 198 18.90 9.99 10.31
CA GLY A 198 18.88 10.76 11.55
C GLY A 198 18.16 10.07 12.71
N ALA A 199 18.28 10.68 13.90
CA ALA A 199 17.59 10.24 15.09
C ALA A 199 16.08 10.40 14.92
N ILE A 200 15.37 9.27 14.92
CA ILE A 200 13.91 9.18 14.88
C ILE A 200 13.49 8.70 16.26
N SER A 201 12.49 9.34 16.88
CA SER A 201 12.01 8.83 18.17
C SER A 201 11.33 7.47 18.01
N ALA A 202 11.42 6.62 19.04
CA ALA A 202 10.75 5.32 19.03
C ALA A 202 9.23 5.47 18.75
N SER A 203 8.59 6.50 19.32
CA SER A 203 7.16 6.79 19.07
C SER A 203 6.85 7.12 17.61
N GLN A 204 7.64 8.00 16.98
CA GLN A 204 7.44 8.35 15.56
C GLN A 204 7.65 7.15 14.65
N LEU A 205 8.63 6.32 14.98
CA LEU A 205 8.92 5.11 14.23
C LEU A 205 7.83 4.05 14.44
N GLY A 206 7.30 3.89 15.65
CA GLY A 206 6.18 3.02 15.97
C GLY A 206 4.94 3.41 15.17
N ASP A 207 4.51 4.68 15.26
CA ASP A 207 3.35 5.20 14.52
C ASP A 207 3.48 4.98 13.00
N PHE A 208 4.68 5.17 12.46
CA PHE A 208 4.94 4.95 11.04
C PHE A 208 4.92 3.48 10.65
N SER A 209 5.49 2.61 11.49
CA SER A 209 5.54 1.19 11.24
C SER A 209 4.14 0.58 11.31
N GLU A 210 3.33 1.00 12.28
CA GLU A 210 1.92 0.64 12.38
C GLU A 210 1.12 1.11 11.16
N LYS A 211 1.32 2.35 10.69
CA LYS A 211 0.70 2.83 9.44
C LYS A 211 1.12 2.00 8.24
N LEU A 212 2.37 1.54 8.19
CA LEU A 212 2.90 0.76 7.07
C LEU A 212 2.30 -0.65 7.03
N ILE A 213 2.25 -1.37 8.15
CA ILE A 213 1.71 -2.74 8.17
C ILE A 213 0.19 -2.77 8.01
N ASN A 214 -0.50 -1.67 8.34
CA ASN A 214 -1.93 -1.51 8.11
C ASN A 214 -2.25 -0.77 6.79
N ALA A 215 -1.25 -0.57 5.92
CA ALA A 215 -1.46 0.11 4.66
C ALA A 215 -2.39 -0.71 3.74
N GLN A 216 -3.34 -0.02 3.11
CA GLN A 216 -4.23 -0.63 2.13
C GLN A 216 -3.58 -0.66 0.75
N PHE A 217 -3.72 -1.79 0.08
CA PHE A 217 -3.32 -1.94 -1.31
C PHE A 217 -4.53 -1.88 -2.24
N SER A 218 -4.30 -1.40 -3.47
CA SER A 218 -5.33 -1.39 -4.51
C SER A 218 -5.67 -2.81 -4.97
N GLN A 219 -6.87 -3.02 -5.51
CA GLN A 219 -7.30 -4.33 -6.04
C GLN A 219 -6.32 -4.91 -7.07
N THR A 220 -5.72 -4.07 -7.93
CA THR A 220 -4.70 -4.50 -8.88
C THR A 220 -3.42 -5.00 -8.19
N GLN A 221 -3.00 -4.33 -7.11
CA GLN A 221 -1.83 -4.77 -6.34
C GLN A 221 -2.11 -6.09 -5.61
N GLU A 222 -3.30 -6.24 -5.04
CA GLU A 222 -3.77 -7.47 -4.42
C GLU A 222 -3.77 -8.65 -5.40
N SER A 223 -4.38 -8.48 -6.58
CA SER A 223 -4.40 -9.52 -7.61
C SER A 223 -3.00 -9.88 -8.11
N ALA A 224 -2.11 -8.90 -8.27
CA ALA A 224 -0.73 -9.17 -8.69
C ALA A 224 0.08 -9.91 -7.61
N ALA A 225 -0.17 -9.62 -6.33
CA ALA A 225 0.44 -10.34 -5.22
C ALA A 225 -0.09 -11.80 -5.11
N ASP A 226 -1.38 -12.02 -5.39
CA ASP A 226 -1.95 -13.36 -5.49
C ASP A 226 -1.33 -14.16 -6.63
N ASP A 227 -1.18 -13.52 -7.78
CA ASP A 227 -0.57 -14.13 -8.95
C ASP A 227 0.88 -14.51 -8.69
N TYR A 228 1.63 -13.63 -8.01
CA TYR A 228 2.99 -13.93 -7.57
C TYR A 228 3.03 -15.13 -6.61
N SER A 229 2.11 -15.19 -5.64
CA SER A 229 2.01 -16.31 -4.67
C SER A 229 1.69 -17.63 -5.36
N PHE A 230 0.80 -17.60 -6.37
CA PHE A 230 0.52 -18.75 -7.20
C PHE A 230 1.75 -19.18 -8.00
N ASP A 231 2.41 -18.25 -8.70
CA ASP A 231 3.53 -18.52 -9.59
C ASP A 231 4.74 -19.10 -8.85
N ILE A 232 5.08 -18.54 -7.68
CA ILE A 232 6.22 -19.05 -6.89
C ILE A 232 5.96 -20.47 -6.39
N GLN A 233 4.72 -20.78 -6.00
CA GLN A 233 4.34 -22.14 -5.57
C GLN A 233 4.39 -23.11 -6.75
N LYS A 234 3.81 -22.74 -7.90
CA LYS A 234 3.85 -23.54 -9.13
C LYS A 234 5.28 -23.80 -9.59
N LYS A 235 6.14 -22.77 -9.61
CA LYS A 235 7.56 -22.88 -9.98
C LYS A 235 8.32 -23.89 -9.11
N LYS A 236 7.88 -24.09 -7.87
CA LYS A 236 8.49 -25.00 -6.90
C LYS A 236 7.80 -26.36 -6.81
N GLY A 237 6.84 -26.64 -7.69
CA GLY A 237 6.10 -27.90 -7.71
C GLY A 237 5.17 -28.08 -6.51
N LEU A 238 4.77 -26.98 -5.86
CA LEU A 238 3.86 -26.97 -4.72
C LEU A 238 2.41 -26.78 -5.19
N ASP A 239 1.45 -27.25 -4.38
CA ASP A 239 0.02 -27.02 -4.63
C ASP A 239 -0.38 -25.60 -4.18
N PRO A 240 -0.81 -24.71 -5.10
CA PRO A 240 -1.28 -23.38 -4.74
C PRO A 240 -2.73 -23.34 -4.22
N SER A 241 -3.44 -24.48 -4.15
CA SER A 241 -4.84 -24.55 -3.68
C SER A 241 -5.05 -23.96 -2.28
N GLY A 242 -4.02 -24.01 -1.43
CA GLY A 242 -4.02 -23.38 -0.11
C GLY A 242 -4.28 -21.87 -0.14
N LEU A 243 -3.92 -21.16 -1.22
CA LEU A 243 -4.22 -19.73 -1.37
C LEU A 243 -5.74 -19.48 -1.46
N VAL A 244 -6.46 -20.35 -2.18
CA VAL A 244 -7.92 -20.27 -2.32
C VAL A 244 -8.60 -20.55 -0.98
N THR A 245 -8.17 -21.60 -0.27
CA THR A 245 -8.81 -21.95 1.01
C THR A 245 -8.47 -20.95 2.10
N ALA A 246 -7.30 -20.30 2.05
CA ALA A 246 -6.95 -19.17 2.92
C ALA A 246 -7.95 -18.01 2.75
N PHE A 247 -8.25 -17.59 1.50
CA PHE A 247 -9.27 -16.55 1.26
C PHE A 247 -10.62 -16.93 1.86
N ASN A 248 -11.06 -18.17 1.69
CA ASN A 248 -12.32 -18.64 2.24
C ASN A 248 -12.35 -18.62 3.77
N LYS A 249 -11.21 -18.85 4.44
CA LYS A 249 -11.10 -18.73 5.90
C LYS A 249 -11.14 -17.28 6.35
N ILE A 250 -10.39 -16.41 5.68
CA ILE A 250 -10.34 -14.97 5.98
C ILE A 250 -11.72 -14.33 5.78
N ALA A 251 -12.43 -14.66 4.70
CA ALA A 251 -13.78 -14.16 4.42
C ALA A 251 -14.81 -14.60 5.49
N LYS A 252 -14.56 -15.69 6.22
CA LYS A 252 -15.43 -16.12 7.33
C LYS A 252 -15.17 -15.37 8.64
N LEU A 253 -14.10 -14.57 8.72
CA LEU A 253 -13.78 -13.73 9.88
C LEU A 253 -14.46 -12.37 9.84
N GLU A 254 -15.37 -12.14 8.88
CA GLU A 254 -16.14 -10.90 8.77
C GLU A 254 -16.84 -10.56 10.11
N GLY A 255 -16.70 -9.28 10.53
CA GLY A 255 -17.10 -8.80 11.86
C GLY A 255 -15.99 -8.12 12.68
N GLY A 256 -14.87 -7.75 12.06
CA GLY A 256 -13.77 -7.01 12.72
C GLY A 256 -12.73 -7.88 13.43
N GLN A 257 -12.71 -9.20 13.17
CA GLN A 257 -11.84 -10.16 13.86
C GLN A 257 -10.48 -10.40 13.17
N SER A 258 -10.20 -9.72 12.04
CA SER A 258 -8.93 -9.87 11.31
C SER A 258 -8.40 -8.52 10.84
N SER A 259 -7.21 -8.14 11.32
CA SER A 259 -6.49 -6.96 10.82
C SER A 259 -6.01 -7.14 9.37
N MET A 260 -5.83 -8.37 8.91
CA MET A 260 -5.52 -8.66 7.50
C MET A 260 -6.61 -8.15 6.55
N LEU A 261 -7.90 -8.23 6.92
CA LEU A 261 -8.99 -7.69 6.09
C LEU A 261 -8.95 -6.16 5.95
N ASN A 262 -8.33 -5.47 6.90
CA ASN A 262 -8.24 -4.01 6.88
C ASN A 262 -7.19 -3.52 5.87
N SER A 263 -6.08 -4.25 5.71
CA SER A 263 -5.03 -3.96 4.72
C SER A 263 -5.25 -4.67 3.38
N HIS A 264 -5.86 -5.85 3.40
CA HIS A 264 -6.15 -6.70 2.24
C HIS A 264 -7.64 -7.05 2.17
N PRO A 265 -8.49 -6.16 1.62
CA PRO A 265 -9.91 -6.45 1.48
C PRO A 265 -10.14 -7.74 0.70
N ALA A 266 -10.82 -8.70 1.35
CA ALA A 266 -11.17 -9.96 0.70
C ALA A 266 -12.11 -9.70 -0.47
N SER A 267 -11.96 -10.48 -1.53
CA SER A 267 -12.85 -10.42 -2.69
C SER A 267 -13.10 -11.83 -3.22
N ALA A 268 -14.37 -12.21 -3.33
CA ALA A 268 -14.77 -13.45 -3.98
C ALA A 268 -14.17 -13.57 -5.39
N ALA A 269 -13.98 -12.44 -6.09
CA ALA A 269 -13.36 -12.40 -7.40
C ALA A 269 -11.88 -12.83 -7.38
N ARG A 270 -11.13 -12.51 -6.33
CA ARG A 270 -9.71 -12.92 -6.19
C ARG A 270 -9.59 -14.43 -5.95
N ALA A 271 -10.42 -14.97 -5.08
CA ALA A 271 -10.48 -16.42 -4.87
C ALA A 271 -10.89 -17.15 -6.15
N GLN A 272 -11.87 -16.63 -6.88
CA GLN A 272 -12.31 -17.19 -8.16
C GLN A 272 -11.21 -17.11 -9.23
N HIS A 273 -10.48 -16.00 -9.31
CA HIS A 273 -9.35 -15.83 -10.22
C HIS A 273 -8.28 -16.91 -10.00
N ILE A 274 -7.86 -17.13 -8.76
CA ILE A 274 -6.87 -18.18 -8.45
C ILE A 274 -7.43 -19.58 -8.73
N GLN A 275 -8.71 -19.84 -8.46
CA GLN A 275 -9.35 -21.11 -8.85
C GLN A 275 -9.29 -21.36 -10.37
N GLN A 276 -9.51 -20.33 -11.18
CA GLN A 276 -9.42 -20.42 -12.64
C GLN A 276 -7.97 -20.69 -13.09
N ARG A 277 -6.99 -20.05 -12.46
CA ARG A 277 -5.56 -20.30 -12.70
C ARG A 277 -5.16 -21.74 -12.36
N ILE A 278 -5.64 -22.26 -11.24
CA ILE A 278 -5.46 -23.68 -10.86
C ILE A 278 -6.05 -24.60 -11.92
N ALA A 279 -7.31 -24.38 -12.31
CA ALA A 279 -8.02 -25.22 -13.27
C ALA A 279 -7.39 -25.22 -14.68
N SER A 280 -6.82 -24.07 -15.08
CA SER A 280 -6.15 -23.92 -16.38
C SER A 280 -4.65 -24.25 -16.34
N ASN A 281 -4.09 -24.46 -15.14
CA ASN A 281 -2.67 -24.62 -14.89
C ASN A 281 -1.83 -23.49 -15.51
N LYS A 282 -2.35 -22.27 -15.49
CA LYS A 282 -1.77 -21.06 -16.11
C LYS A 282 -1.88 -19.87 -15.17
#